data_AF-A0A2N0NCQ1-F1
#
_entry.id   AF-A0A2N0NCQ1-F1
#
_cell.length_a   1.000
_cell.length_b   1.000
_cell.length_c   1.000
_cell.angle_alpha   90.00
_cell.angle_beta   90.00
_cell.angle_gamma   90.00
#
_symmetry.space_group_name_H-M   'P 1'
#
loop_
_entity.id
_entity.type
_entity.pdbx_description
1 polymer ?
#
loop_
_entity_poly.entity_id
_entity_poly.type
_entity_poly.pdbx_seq_one_letter_code
_entity_poly.pdbx_strand_id
1 'polypeptide(L)'
;MGKTISMQMKQQRKYQTVRLSIKLSTFCLAQFKVNENPVWITDLGEIPVWWFPAKWTLKERKQREKFQATIRNILDSMTLAALWKDSRPHSFLSAIKGLKSFKIIQTAKGDRKFIGYFEKWVDM
;
A
#
# COMPACT_ATOMS: atom_id res chain seq x y z
N MET A 1 -7.81 2.98 -17.88
CA MET A 1 -7.57 3.88 -16.72
C MET A 1 -8.76 4.82 -16.55
N GLY A 2 -8.99 5.32 -15.33
CA GLY A 2 -10.15 6.18 -15.00
C GLY A 2 -10.01 7.64 -15.45
N LYS A 3 -11.03 8.47 -15.18
CA LYS A 3 -11.01 9.93 -15.38
C LYS A 3 -10.91 10.65 -14.04
N THR A 4 -10.01 11.63 -13.92
CA THR A 4 -9.96 12.51 -12.74
C THR A 4 -11.22 13.36 -12.66
N ILE A 5 -11.87 13.33 -11.50
CA ILE A 5 -13.08 14.11 -11.19
C ILE A 5 -12.69 15.41 -10.50
N SER A 6 -11.81 15.34 -9.51
CA SER A 6 -11.35 16.50 -8.75
C SER A 6 -10.00 16.26 -8.11
N MET A 7 -9.25 17.35 -7.91
CA MET A 7 -7.99 17.37 -7.20
C MET A 7 -8.03 18.50 -6.18
N GLN A 8 -7.69 18.20 -4.93
CA GLN A 8 -7.57 19.18 -3.86
C GLN A 8 -6.17 19.08 -3.28
N MET A 9 -5.60 20.23 -2.93
CA MET A 9 -4.28 20.32 -2.34
C MET A 9 -4.38 21.06 -1.03
N LYS A 10 -3.75 20.51 0.02
CA LYS A 10 -3.73 21.11 1.35
C LYS A 10 -2.31 21.06 1.90
N GLN A 11 -1.77 22.22 2.24
CA GLN A 11 -0.51 22.31 2.98
C GLN A 11 -0.77 22.05 4.47
N GLN A 12 0.08 21.23 5.09
CA GLN A 12 0.02 20.86 6.51
C GLN A 12 1.43 20.97 7.11
N ARG A 13 1.78 22.18 7.57
CA ARG A 13 3.14 22.52 8.05
C ARG A 13 4.18 22.21 6.95
N LYS A 14 5.12 21.29 7.21
CA LYS A 14 6.16 20.84 6.28
C LYS A 14 5.69 19.82 5.24
N TYR A 15 4.44 19.35 5.33
CA TYR A 15 3.89 18.35 4.41
C TYR A 15 2.87 18.98 3.48
N GLN A 16 2.73 18.41 2.28
CA GLN A 16 1.65 18.74 1.35
C GLN A 16 0.81 17.49 1.12
N THR A 17 -0.50 17.62 1.25
CA THR A 17 -1.46 16.55 0.97
C THR A 17 -2.17 16.86 -0.33
N VAL A 18 -2.12 15.94 -1.28
CA VAL A 18 -2.95 15.97 -2.48
C VAL A 18 -4.04 14.92 -2.33
N ARG A 19 -5.29 15.33 -2.45
CA ARG A 19 -6.46 14.45 -2.49
C ARG A 19 -6.99 14.43 -3.91
N LEU A 20 -7.04 13.23 -4.48
CA LEU A 20 -7.48 13.00 -5.86
C LEU A 20 -8.76 12.15 -5.84
N SER A 21 -9.78 12.59 -6.57
CA SER A 21 -11.01 11.82 -6.82
C SER A 21 -10.99 11.34 -8.26
N ILE A 22 -11.06 10.02 -8.47
CA ILE A 22 -10.96 9.40 -9.79
C ILE A 22 -12.19 8.54 -10.03
N LYS A 23 -12.81 8.69 -11.21
CA LYS A 23 -13.80 7.76 -11.73
C LYS A 23 -13.07 6.59 -12.37
N LEU A 24 -13.00 5.46 -11.67
CA LEU A 24 -12.43 4.23 -12.23
C LEU A 24 -13.31 3.68 -13.37
N SER A 25 -12.68 3.00 -14.33
CA SER A 25 -13.41 2.19 -15.32
C SER A 25 -14.13 1.03 -14.63
N THR A 26 -15.17 0.48 -15.25
CA THR A 26 -15.89 -0.69 -14.72
C THR A 26 -14.95 -1.87 -14.47
N PHE A 27 -14.02 -2.11 -15.39
CA PHE A 27 -12.97 -3.12 -15.27
C PHE A 27 -12.08 -2.91 -14.04
N CYS A 28 -11.52 -1.70 -13.86
CA CYS A 28 -10.70 -1.40 -12.69
C CYS A 28 -11.52 -1.47 -11.40
N LEU A 29 -12.76 -0.98 -11.41
CA LEU A 29 -13.63 -0.97 -10.24
C LEU A 29 -13.97 -2.38 -9.73
N ALA A 30 -14.10 -3.35 -10.64
CA ALA A 30 -14.33 -4.75 -10.27
C ALA A 30 -13.19 -5.30 -9.40
N GLN A 31 -11.93 -4.95 -9.69
CA GLN A 31 -10.76 -5.36 -8.89
C GLN A 31 -10.84 -4.88 -7.43
N PHE A 32 -11.47 -3.72 -7.19
CA PHE A 32 -11.65 -3.15 -5.85
C PHE A 32 -12.93 -3.64 -5.14
N LYS A 33 -13.99 -3.98 -5.88
CA LYS A 33 -15.31 -4.32 -5.31
C LYS A 33 -15.56 -5.81 -5.14
N VAL A 34 -15.01 -6.66 -6.01
CA VAL A 34 -15.41 -8.07 -6.15
C VAL A 34 -14.65 -9.02 -5.21
N ASN A 35 -13.54 -8.59 -4.61
CA ASN A 35 -12.70 -9.50 -3.83
C ASN A 35 -13.24 -9.79 -2.43
N GLU A 36 -13.64 -11.05 -2.20
CA GLU A 36 -13.88 -11.63 -0.86
C GLU A 36 -12.61 -11.62 -0.01
N ASN A 37 -11.44 -11.68 -0.65
CA ASN A 37 -10.13 -11.46 -0.04
C ASN A 37 -9.48 -10.22 -0.66
N PRO A 38 -9.73 -9.01 -0.13
CA PRO A 38 -9.24 -7.79 -0.73
C PRO A 38 -7.71 -7.77 -0.76
N VAL A 39 -7.14 -7.55 -1.94
CA VAL A 39 -5.71 -7.30 -2.10
C VAL A 39 -5.40 -5.91 -1.55
N TRP A 40 -4.37 -5.73 -0.71
CA TRP A 40 -4.08 -4.42 -0.09
C TRP A 40 -3.12 -3.56 -0.92
N ILE A 41 -2.53 -4.13 -1.98
CA ILE A 41 -1.71 -3.43 -2.96
C ILE A 41 -2.26 -3.73 -4.35
N THR A 42 -2.47 -2.70 -5.16
CA THR A 42 -2.86 -2.84 -6.56
C THR A 42 -2.25 -1.74 -7.39
N ASP A 43 -2.05 -1.99 -8.67
CA ASP A 43 -1.52 -0.95 -9.56
C ASP A 43 -2.60 -0.02 -10.07
N LEU A 44 -2.24 1.26 -10.10
CA LEU A 44 -2.99 2.30 -10.78
C LEU A 44 -2.06 2.98 -11.76
N GLY A 45 -1.95 2.43 -12.97
CA GLY A 45 -1.09 2.97 -14.03
C GLY A 45 0.38 2.84 -13.65
N GLU A 46 0.82 1.59 -13.38
CA GLU A 46 2.20 1.22 -13.02
C GLU A 46 2.68 1.76 -11.66
N ILE A 47 1.83 2.53 -10.98
CA ILE A 47 2.08 2.98 -9.62
C ILE A 47 1.40 2.01 -8.66
N PRO A 48 2.14 1.33 -7.77
CA PRO A 48 1.53 0.53 -6.73
C PRO A 48 0.81 1.44 -5.74
N VAL A 49 -0.46 1.16 -5.50
CA VAL A 49 -1.32 1.89 -4.58
C VAL A 49 -1.71 0.97 -3.43
N TRP A 50 -1.49 1.46 -2.22
CA TRP A 50 -1.98 0.84 -1.00
C TRP A 50 -3.44 1.18 -0.80
N TRP A 51 -4.29 0.15 -0.80
CA TRP A 51 -5.72 0.30 -0.66
C TRP A 51 -6.22 -0.49 0.55
N PHE A 52 -7.21 0.09 1.22
CA PHE A 52 -7.91 -0.54 2.33
C PHE A 52 -9.40 -0.59 2.00
N PRO A 53 -10.04 -1.76 2.12
CA PRO A 53 -11.47 -1.94 1.87
C PRO A 53 -12.33 -0.81 2.44
N ALA A 54 -13.21 -0.28 1.59
CA ALA A 54 -14.21 0.70 1.98
C ALA A 54 -15.17 0.16 3.07
N LYS A 55 -15.30 -1.17 3.19
CA LYS A 55 -16.09 -1.84 4.24
C LYS A 55 -15.53 -1.62 5.64
N TRP A 56 -14.28 -1.20 5.80
CA TRP A 56 -13.68 -1.00 7.11
C TRP A 56 -13.95 0.39 7.66
N THR A 57 -14.42 0.42 8.89
CA THR A 57 -14.51 1.62 9.71
C THR A 57 -13.11 2.18 10.03
N LEU A 58 -13.04 3.45 10.41
CA LEU A 58 -11.78 4.08 10.81
C LEU A 58 -11.11 3.35 12.00
N LYS A 59 -11.92 2.84 12.93
CA LYS A 59 -11.43 2.07 14.09
C LYS A 59 -10.76 0.77 13.63
N GLU A 60 -11.38 0.04 12.70
CA GLU A 60 -10.85 -1.20 12.14
C GLU A 60 -9.55 -1.00 11.36
N ARG A 61 -9.43 0.13 10.63
CA ARG A 61 -8.20 0.52 9.96
C ARG A 61 -7.08 0.77 10.97
N LYS A 62 -7.34 1.56 12.01
CA LYS A 62 -6.36 1.83 13.08
C LYS A 62 -5.93 0.58 13.84
N GLN A 63 -6.82 -0.40 14.02
CA GLN A 63 -6.42 -1.67 14.64
C GLN A 63 -5.48 -2.46 13.73
N ARG A 64 -5.75 -2.52 12.42
CA ARG A 64 -4.91 -3.24 11.46
C ARG A 64 -3.56 -2.59 11.22
N GLU A 65 -3.45 -1.27 11.37
CA GLU A 65 -2.15 -0.56 11.39
C GLU A 65 -1.23 -1.04 12.52
N LYS A 66 -1.75 -1.70 13.56
CA LYS A 66 -0.94 -2.26 14.64
C LYS A 66 -0.26 -3.57 14.27
N PHE A 67 -0.81 -4.31 13.31
CA PHE A 67 -0.25 -5.58 12.84
C PHE A 67 0.83 -5.29 11.80
N GLN A 68 1.95 -4.75 12.27
CA GLN A 68 3.07 -4.36 11.44
C GLN A 68 4.39 -4.95 11.94
N ALA A 69 5.12 -5.61 11.04
CA ALA A 69 6.50 -6.02 11.29
C ALA A 69 7.45 -5.01 10.67
N THR A 70 8.49 -4.60 11.39
CA THR A 70 9.49 -3.66 10.87
C THR A 70 10.86 -4.31 10.82
N ILE A 71 11.44 -4.36 9.61
CA ILE A 71 12.84 -4.74 9.40
C ILE A 71 13.62 -3.44 9.20
N ARG A 72 14.66 -3.23 10.02
CA ARG A 72 15.54 -2.06 9.92
C ARG A 72 16.78 -2.40 9.10
N ASN A 73 17.44 -1.37 8.58
CA ASN A 73 18.71 -1.48 7.86
C ASN A 73 18.61 -2.41 6.63
N ILE A 74 17.53 -2.24 5.86
CA ILE A 74 17.34 -3.01 4.63
C ILE A 74 18.34 -2.56 3.56
N LEU A 75 18.71 -3.51 2.69
CA LEU A 75 19.68 -3.28 1.62
C LEU A 75 19.19 -2.23 0.61
N ASP A 76 20.13 -1.50 0.00
CA ASP A 76 19.77 -0.43 -0.91
C ASP A 76 19.05 -0.89 -2.18
N SER A 77 19.31 -2.12 -2.60
CA SER A 77 18.64 -2.76 -3.75
C SER A 77 17.17 -3.09 -3.49
N MET A 78 16.72 -3.16 -2.22
CA MET A 78 15.31 -3.38 -1.87
C MET A 78 14.49 -2.10 -2.06
N THR A 79 14.30 -1.71 -3.32
CA THR A 79 13.45 -0.58 -3.73
C THR A 79 12.03 -1.04 -4.01
N LEU A 80 11.09 -0.09 -4.08
CA LEU A 80 9.69 -0.39 -4.44
C LEU A 80 9.60 -1.07 -5.82
N ALA A 81 10.35 -0.58 -6.80
CA ALA A 81 10.40 -1.15 -8.16
C ALA A 81 11.04 -2.54 -8.21
N ALA A 82 12.02 -2.84 -7.33
CA ALA A 82 12.61 -4.17 -7.24
C ALA A 82 11.65 -5.18 -6.58
N LEU A 83 10.86 -4.72 -5.60
CA LEU A 83 9.94 -5.56 -4.85
C LEU A 83 8.55 -5.70 -5.50
N TRP A 84 8.18 -4.78 -6.39
CA TRP A 84 6.91 -4.77 -7.08
C TRP A 84 7.11 -4.46 -8.56
N LYS A 85 6.96 -5.49 -9.40
CA LYS A 85 7.23 -5.41 -10.84
C LYS A 85 6.09 -6.07 -11.61
N ASP A 86 5.63 -5.45 -12.70
CA ASP A 86 4.60 -5.98 -13.59
C ASP A 86 3.31 -6.41 -12.86
N SER A 87 2.91 -5.60 -11.87
CA SER A 87 1.76 -5.87 -11.00
C SER A 87 1.87 -7.13 -10.15
N ARG A 88 3.11 -7.56 -9.86
CA ARG A 88 3.38 -8.76 -9.08
C ARG A 88 4.37 -8.49 -7.96
N PRO A 89 4.13 -9.06 -6.77
CA PRO A 89 5.11 -9.06 -5.71
C PRO A 89 6.34 -9.88 -6.11
N HIS A 90 7.53 -9.41 -5.71
CA HIS A 90 8.76 -10.18 -5.80
C HIS A 90 8.67 -11.46 -4.95
N SER A 91 9.41 -12.51 -5.33
CA SER A 91 9.39 -13.83 -4.64
C SER A 91 9.62 -13.73 -3.13
N PHE A 92 10.50 -12.83 -2.70
CA PHE A 92 10.71 -12.48 -1.30
C PHE A 92 9.40 -12.12 -0.57
N LEU A 93 8.56 -11.26 -1.15
CA LEU A 93 7.29 -10.87 -0.55
C LEU A 93 6.28 -12.02 -0.56
N SER A 94 6.23 -12.78 -1.65
CA SER A 94 5.35 -13.94 -1.77
C SER A 94 5.68 -15.06 -0.78
N ALA A 95 6.94 -15.17 -0.35
CA ALA A 95 7.37 -16.14 0.64
C ALA A 95 6.94 -15.77 2.08
N ILE A 96 6.59 -14.49 2.34
CA ILE A 96 6.16 -14.05 3.66
C ILE A 96 4.68 -14.41 3.83
N LYS A 97 4.42 -15.48 4.59
CA LYS A 97 3.07 -15.94 4.88
C LYS A 97 2.26 -14.83 5.55
N GLY A 98 1.05 -14.60 5.06
CA GLY A 98 0.11 -13.64 5.65
C GLY A 98 0.44 -12.17 5.40
N LEU A 99 1.52 -11.84 4.69
CA LEU A 99 1.82 -10.48 4.28
C LEU A 99 0.72 -9.97 3.35
N LYS A 100 0.08 -8.86 3.73
CA LYS A 100 -0.97 -8.24 2.92
C LYS A 100 -0.45 -7.03 2.14
N SER A 101 0.44 -6.27 2.75
CA SER A 101 0.98 -5.03 2.19
C SER A 101 2.35 -4.73 2.78
N PHE A 102 3.14 -3.88 2.14
CA PHE A 102 4.41 -3.42 2.65
C PHE A 102 4.69 -1.97 2.30
N LYS A 103 5.55 -1.29 3.06
CA LYS A 103 6.10 0.02 2.72
C LYS A 103 7.61 0.03 2.94
N ILE A 104 8.30 0.78 2.10
CA ILE A 104 9.70 1.14 2.33
C ILE A 104 9.73 2.60 2.77
N ILE A 105 10.38 2.86 3.90
CA ILE A 105 10.63 4.21 4.40
C ILE A 105 12.12 4.45 4.40
N GLN A 106 12.53 5.53 3.72
CA GLN A 106 13.89 6.06 3.80
C GLN A 106 13.87 7.32 4.66
N THR A 107 14.78 7.41 5.61
CA THR A 107 14.94 8.59 6.45
C THR A 107 15.95 9.56 5.83
N ALA A 108 15.90 10.83 6.24
CA ALA A 108 16.87 11.85 5.79
C ALA A 108 18.33 11.49 6.13
N LYS A 109 18.56 10.61 7.11
CA LYS A 109 19.89 10.13 7.50
C LYS A 109 20.40 8.96 6.64
N GLY A 110 19.61 8.50 5.67
CA GLY A 110 19.93 7.33 4.85
C GLY A 110 19.39 6.01 5.39
N ASP A 111 18.95 5.93 6.66
CA ASP A 111 18.39 4.70 7.20
C ASP A 111 17.15 4.26 6.43
N ARG A 112 17.09 2.98 6.08
CA ARG A 112 15.94 2.37 5.39
C ARG A 112 15.26 1.35 6.27
N LYS A 113 13.93 1.35 6.20
CA LYS A 113 13.06 0.44 6.95
C LYS A 113 12.05 -0.17 6.01
N PHE A 114 11.88 -1.48 6.10
CA PHE A 114 10.76 -2.19 5.51
C PHE A 114 9.70 -2.39 6.58
N ILE A 115 8.46 -2.07 6.25
CA ILE A 115 7.30 -2.28 7.11
C ILE A 115 6.37 -3.23 6.37
N GLY A 116 6.16 -4.43 6.90
CA GLY A 116 5.14 -5.36 6.43
C GLY A 116 3.86 -5.21 7.23
N TYR A 117 2.71 -5.25 6.58
CA TYR A 117 1.38 -5.17 7.18
C TYR A 117 0.65 -6.51 7.04
N PHE A 118 0.03 -6.93 8.12
CA PHE A 118 -0.63 -8.22 8.26
C PHE A 118 -2.09 -8.04 8.66
N GLU A 119 -2.90 -9.08 8.46
CA GLU A 119 -4.31 -9.03 8.82
C GLU A 119 -4.55 -9.29 10.31
N LYS A 120 -3.73 -10.16 10.91
CA LYS A 120 -3.83 -10.61 12.30
C LYS A 120 -2.44 -10.79 12.92
N TRP A 121 -2.37 -10.85 14.24
CA TRP A 121 -1.13 -11.13 14.97
C TRP A 121 -0.52 -12.49 14.66
N VAL A 122 -1.33 -13.51 14.44
CA VAL A 122 -0.86 -14.89 14.14
C VAL A 122 -0.15 -14.99 12.79
N ASP A 123 -0.31 -13.97 11.94
CA ASP A 123 0.29 -13.91 10.61
C ASP A 123 1.65 -13.17 10.61
N MET A 124 2.01 -12.48 11.72
CA MET A 124 3.33 -11.85 11.92
C MET A 124 4.36 -12.86 12.41
#